data_AF-A0A5D2D497-F1
#
_entry.id   AF-A0A5D2D497-F1
#
_cell.length_a   1.000
_cell.length_b   1.000
_cell.length_c   1.000
_cell.angle_alpha   90.00
_cell.angle_beta   90.00
_cell.angle_gamma   90.00
#
_symmetry.space_group_name_H-M   'P 1'
#
loop_
_entity.id
_entity.type
_entity.pdbx_description
1 polymer ?
#
loop_
_entity_poly.entity_id
_entity_poly.type
_entity_poly.pdbx_seq_one_letter_code
_entity_poly.pdbx_strand_id
1 'polypeptide(L)'
;MDELLNMSSTQQVLSMYQHEKCIDELLDGYVKLLDICGIARDYMFQIKEHVHALQSALRRRKGDSSIENSISQYTHLRKQMKKKAKKLIMELKQMDNDNNNNNKLEALSFLDRDHHFFAVIRVLRQVNVMSSSLFQSLFTYLSAPIPSRWSLVAKWMHKGTISCEEKQDIVNELESVDAAICRRIFDVQITHKRLVALESSIEGVENRLECVFRHIIKARASLLNIISQ
;
A
#
# COMPACT_ATOMS: atom_id res chain seq x y z
N MET A 1 1.63 -11.04 -18.86
CA MET A 1 1.64 -9.69 -19.47
C MET A 1 2.75 -9.60 -20.51
N ASP A 2 4.01 -9.89 -20.15
CA ASP A 2 5.12 -9.86 -21.10
C ASP A 2 4.88 -10.71 -22.34
N GLU A 3 4.37 -11.93 -22.18
CA GLU A 3 4.01 -12.80 -23.31
C GLU A 3 2.97 -12.16 -24.23
N LEU A 4 1.92 -11.54 -23.67
CA LEU A 4 0.89 -10.84 -24.44
C LEU A 4 1.48 -9.66 -25.22
N LEU A 5 2.29 -8.82 -24.58
CA LEU A 5 2.91 -7.65 -25.22
C LEU A 5 3.99 -8.02 -26.26
N ASN A 6 4.50 -9.25 -26.22
CA ASN A 6 5.47 -9.76 -27.19
C ASN A 6 4.81 -10.46 -28.40
N MET A 7 3.49 -10.68 -28.40
CA MET A 7 2.80 -11.26 -29.55
C MET A 7 2.75 -10.25 -30.71
N SER A 8 3.13 -10.69 -31.91
CA SER A 8 3.12 -9.85 -33.12
C SER A 8 1.75 -9.27 -33.41
N SER A 9 0.68 -10.06 -33.24
CA SER A 9 -0.70 -9.60 -33.40
C SER A 9 -1.05 -8.48 -32.41
N THR A 10 -0.58 -8.58 -31.16
CA THR A 10 -0.81 -7.56 -30.12
C THR A 10 -0.03 -6.29 -30.42
N GLN A 11 1.21 -6.40 -30.88
CA GLN A 11 2.02 -5.24 -31.26
C GLN A 11 1.42 -4.50 -32.46
N GLN A 12 1.01 -5.24 -33.50
CA GLN A 12 0.35 -4.68 -34.68
C GLN A 12 -0.92 -3.92 -34.29
N VAL A 13 -1.80 -4.53 -33.50
CA VAL A 13 -3.07 -3.89 -33.16
C VAL A 13 -2.86 -2.65 -32.28
N LEU A 14 -1.90 -2.67 -31.35
CA LEU A 14 -1.59 -1.51 -30.52
C LEU A 14 -0.97 -0.36 -31.33
N SER A 15 -0.09 -0.65 -32.29
CA SER A 15 0.50 0.35 -33.19
C SER A 15 -0.56 0.97 -34.12
N MET A 16 -1.48 0.16 -34.68
CA MET A 16 -2.58 0.66 -35.51
C MET A 16 -3.49 1.69 -34.81
N TYR A 17 -3.64 1.55 -33.49
CA TYR A 17 -4.51 2.39 -32.67
C TYR A 17 -3.72 3.30 -31.71
N GLN A 18 -2.44 3.59 -32.00
CA GLN A 18 -1.51 4.30 -31.11
C GLN A 18 -1.99 5.69 -30.62
N HIS A 19 -2.92 6.33 -31.33
CA HIS A 19 -3.47 7.64 -30.98
C HIS A 19 -4.87 7.56 -30.34
N GLU A 20 -5.34 6.36 -30.01
CA GLU A 20 -6.61 6.21 -29.29
C GLU A 20 -6.46 6.72 -27.85
N LYS A 21 -7.41 7.55 -27.44
CA LYS A 21 -7.45 8.16 -26.10
C LYS A 21 -7.35 7.12 -24.97
N CYS A 22 -7.85 5.91 -25.19
CA CYS A 22 -7.81 4.85 -24.19
C CYS A 22 -6.40 4.34 -23.88
N ILE A 23 -5.45 4.47 -24.82
CA ILE A 23 -4.03 4.17 -24.61
C ILE A 23 -3.41 5.23 -23.69
N ASP A 24 -3.69 6.51 -23.93
CA ASP A 24 -3.22 7.60 -23.06
C ASP A 24 -3.76 7.43 -21.64
N GLU A 25 -5.05 7.16 -21.48
CA GLU A 25 -5.66 6.89 -20.17
C GLU A 25 -5.06 5.67 -19.47
N LEU A 26 -4.71 4.62 -20.23
CA LEU A 26 -4.05 3.43 -19.70
C LEU A 26 -2.63 3.76 -19.21
N LEU A 27 -1.86 4.55 -19.97
CA LEU A 27 -0.51 5.00 -19.62
C LEU A 27 -0.54 5.92 -18.40
N ASP A 28 -1.49 6.84 -18.32
CA ASP A 28 -1.72 7.70 -17.15
C ASP A 28 -2.01 6.88 -15.90
N GLY A 29 -2.77 5.79 -16.04
CA GLY A 29 -3.00 4.83 -14.96
C GLY A 29 -1.71 4.21 -14.43
N TYR A 30 -0.80 3.79 -15.33
CA TYR A 30 0.51 3.27 -14.92
C TYR A 30 1.37 4.33 -14.22
N VAL A 31 1.35 5.59 -14.68
CA VAL A 31 2.09 6.69 -14.04
C VAL A 31 1.58 6.91 -12.61
N LYS A 32 0.26 7.05 -12.44
CA LYS A 32 -0.37 7.21 -11.11
C LYS A 32 0.01 6.06 -10.17
N LEU A 33 0.01 4.83 -10.66
CA LEU A 33 0.41 3.67 -9.86
C LEU A 33 1.90 3.70 -9.47
N LEU A 34 2.79 4.20 -10.34
CA LEU A 34 4.21 4.39 -10.01
C LEU A 34 4.41 5.44 -8.93
N ASP A 35 3.70 6.56 -9.01
CA ASP A 35 3.75 7.62 -8.00
C ASP A 35 3.31 7.08 -6.63
N ILE A 36 2.18 6.36 -6.62
CA ILE A 36 1.65 5.70 -5.42
C ILE A 36 2.64 4.65 -4.87
N CYS A 37 3.28 3.87 -5.75
CA CYS A 37 4.30 2.92 -5.36
C CYS A 37 5.52 3.61 -4.72
N GLY A 38 5.93 4.76 -5.25
CA GLY A 38 6.99 5.59 -4.66
C GLY A 38 6.64 6.00 -3.23
N ILE A 39 5.44 6.54 -3.03
CA ILE A 39 4.95 6.93 -1.69
C ILE A 39 4.91 5.72 -0.73
N ALA A 40 4.47 4.55 -1.21
CA ALA A 40 4.45 3.34 -0.40
C ALA A 40 5.86 2.91 0.06
N ARG A 41 6.86 2.99 -0.84
CA ARG A 41 8.26 2.68 -0.54
C ARG A 41 8.85 3.65 0.47
N ASP A 42 8.60 4.96 0.31
CA ASP A 42 9.05 5.98 1.25
C ASP A 42 8.48 5.73 2.66
N TYR A 43 7.23 5.28 2.73
CA TYR A 43 6.61 4.90 4.01
C TYR A 43 7.24 3.66 4.63
N MET A 44 7.59 2.65 3.84
CA MET A 44 8.29 1.46 4.34
C MET A 44 9.67 1.83 4.89
N PHE A 45 10.41 2.68 4.17
CA PHE A 45 11.70 3.19 4.61
C PHE A 45 11.58 3.95 5.95
N GLN A 46 10.66 4.91 6.04
CA GLN A 46 10.46 5.71 7.24
C GLN A 46 10.06 4.84 8.45
N ILE A 47 9.11 3.92 8.29
CA ILE A 47 8.69 3.09 9.42
C ILE A 47 9.82 2.17 9.89
N LYS A 48 10.63 1.65 8.97
CA LYS A 48 11.83 0.85 9.28
C LYS A 48 12.82 1.64 10.13
N GLU A 49 13.12 2.87 9.73
CA GLU A 49 14.03 3.77 10.48
C GLU A 49 13.52 4.01 11.92
N HIS A 50 12.23 4.32 12.07
CA HIS A 50 11.65 4.54 13.39
C HIS A 50 11.57 3.25 14.24
N VAL A 51 11.34 2.08 13.63
CA VAL A 51 11.40 0.78 14.31
C VAL A 51 12.81 0.52 14.84
N HIS A 52 13.84 0.73 14.02
CA HIS A 52 15.23 0.58 14.45
C HIS A 52 15.61 1.58 15.54
N ALA A 53 15.20 2.84 15.42
CA ALA A 53 15.44 3.86 16.44
C ALA A 53 14.82 3.44 17.78
N LEU A 54 13.58 2.94 17.76
CA LEU A 54 12.89 2.46 18.95
C LEU A 54 13.55 1.22 19.55
N GLN A 55 13.87 0.20 18.75
CA GLN A 55 14.64 -0.96 19.21
C GLN A 55 15.97 -0.55 19.86
N SER A 56 16.65 0.42 19.25
CA SER A 56 17.92 0.93 19.75
C SER A 56 17.78 1.68 21.07
N ALA A 57 16.72 2.48 21.23
CA ALA A 57 16.40 3.13 22.50
C ALA A 57 16.12 2.11 23.61
N LEU A 58 15.37 1.04 23.31
CA LEU A 58 15.04 -0.02 24.26
C LEU A 58 16.26 -0.83 24.72
N ARG A 59 17.29 -0.97 23.88
CA ARG A 59 18.53 -1.69 24.22
C ARG A 59 19.50 -0.85 25.05
N ARG A 60 19.48 0.47 24.90
CA ARG A 60 20.42 1.35 25.60
C ARG A 60 19.91 1.64 27.01
N ARG A 61 20.77 1.51 28.03
CA ARG A 61 20.48 1.94 29.41
C ARG A 61 20.45 3.48 29.59
N LYS A 62 19.99 4.22 28.57
CA LYS A 62 20.02 5.71 28.52
C LYS A 62 18.84 6.39 29.25
N GLY A 63 18.05 5.62 30.01
CA GLY A 63 16.93 6.13 30.81
C GLY A 63 15.64 6.37 30.02
N ASP A 64 14.55 6.60 30.75
CA ASP A 64 13.17 6.59 30.22
C ASP A 64 12.91 7.71 29.19
N SER A 65 13.54 8.87 29.33
CA SER A 65 13.37 10.02 28.43
C SER A 65 13.75 9.72 26.97
N SER A 66 14.80 8.91 26.74
CA SER A 66 15.20 8.52 25.38
C SER A 66 14.16 7.61 24.72
N ILE A 67 13.55 6.72 25.51
CA ILE A 67 12.53 5.78 25.03
C ILE A 67 11.25 6.55 24.71
N GLU A 68 10.84 7.47 25.58
CA GLU A 68 9.68 8.33 25.37
C GLU A 68 9.79 9.17 24.10
N ASN A 69 10.96 9.74 23.82
CA ASN A 69 11.19 10.50 22.59
C ASN A 69 11.03 9.61 21.34
N SER A 70 11.66 8.43 21.31
CA SER A 70 11.51 7.49 20.18
C SER A 70 10.07 7.01 19.99
N ILE A 71 9.35 6.77 21.10
CA ILE A 71 7.91 6.46 21.09
C ILE A 71 7.10 7.60 20.47
N SER A 72 7.38 8.84 20.87
CA SER A 72 6.69 10.03 20.38
C SER A 72 6.88 10.20 18.87
N GLN A 73 8.12 10.05 18.38
CA GLN A 73 8.46 10.13 16.97
C GLN A 73 7.76 9.03 16.13
N TYR A 74 7.83 7.77 16.58
CA TYR A 74 7.12 6.66 15.92
C TYR A 74 5.60 6.89 15.89
N THR A 75 5.01 7.33 17.01
CA THR A 75 3.58 7.63 17.10
C THR A 75 3.16 8.77 16.17
N HIS A 76 4.03 9.79 16.05
CA HIS A 76 3.80 10.90 15.14
C HIS A 76 3.80 10.43 13.68
N LEU A 77 4.80 9.64 13.27
CA LEU A 77 4.87 9.00 11.96
C LEU A 77 3.60 8.20 11.68
N ARG A 78 3.20 7.29 12.58
CA ARG A 78 1.99 6.47 12.44
C ARG A 78 0.75 7.30 12.15
N LYS A 79 0.56 8.40 12.88
CA LYS A 79 -0.58 9.31 12.69
C LYS A 79 -0.54 9.98 11.32
N GLN A 80 0.64 10.41 10.86
CA GLN A 80 0.80 10.98 9.53
C GLN A 80 0.51 9.97 8.42
N MET A 81 1.15 8.79 8.49
CA MET A 81 0.95 7.67 7.56
C MET A 81 -0.52 7.32 7.44
N LYS A 82 -1.21 7.14 8.58
CA LYS A 82 -2.64 6.82 8.59
C LYS A 82 -3.50 7.85 7.87
N LYS A 83 -3.27 9.14 8.11
CA LYS A 83 -4.03 10.22 7.47
C LYS A 83 -3.81 10.21 5.95
N LYS A 84 -2.57 10.04 5.52
CA LYS A 84 -2.20 10.03 4.09
C LYS A 84 -2.66 8.76 3.39
N ALA A 85 -2.48 7.59 4.01
CA ALA A 85 -2.97 6.31 3.52
C ALA A 85 -4.48 6.34 3.24
N LYS A 86 -5.28 6.94 4.12
CA LYS A 86 -6.73 7.12 3.88
C LYS A 86 -7.03 7.95 2.63
N LYS A 87 -6.24 9.00 2.36
CA LYS A 87 -6.38 9.80 1.14
C LYS A 87 -6.02 9.00 -0.10
N LEU A 88 -4.90 8.27 -0.06
CA LEU A 88 -4.46 7.41 -1.16
C LEU A 88 -5.48 6.31 -1.47
N ILE A 89 -6.14 5.73 -0.46
CA ILE A 89 -7.25 4.78 -0.68
C ILE A 89 -8.41 5.44 -1.43
N MET A 90 -8.77 6.68 -1.08
CA MET A 90 -9.82 7.41 -1.78
C MET A 90 -9.43 7.72 -3.24
N GLU A 91 -8.19 8.14 -3.46
CA GLU A 91 -7.65 8.42 -4.79
C GLU A 91 -7.63 7.16 -5.68
N LEU A 92 -7.20 6.01 -5.13
CA LEU A 92 -7.23 4.73 -5.83
C LEU A 92 -8.65 4.29 -6.18
N LYS A 93 -9.62 4.48 -5.27
CA LYS A 93 -11.04 4.18 -5.55
C LYS A 93 -11.62 5.09 -6.64
N GLN A 94 -11.23 6.35 -6.66
CA GLN A 94 -11.64 7.26 -7.71
C GLN A 94 -11.06 6.83 -9.06
N MET A 95 -9.78 6.48 -9.11
CA MET A 95 -9.12 5.94 -10.30
C MET A 95 -9.83 4.67 -10.83
N ASP A 96 -10.23 3.76 -9.95
CA ASP A 96 -10.95 2.55 -10.34
C ASP A 96 -12.36 2.84 -10.90
N ASN A 97 -13.06 3.81 -10.31
CA ASN A 97 -14.37 4.25 -10.80
C ASN A 97 -14.27 4.89 -12.19
N ASP A 98 -13.26 5.75 -12.40
CA ASP A 98 -13.00 6.40 -13.68
C ASP A 98 -12.70 5.33 -14.77
N ASN A 99 -11.85 4.34 -14.45
CA ASN A 99 -11.56 3.22 -15.34
C ASN A 99 -12.81 2.39 -15.70
N ASN A 100 -13.70 2.13 -14.74
CA ASN A 100 -14.94 1.40 -14.99
C ASN A 100 -15.93 2.18 -15.87
N ASN A 101 -16.05 3.49 -15.65
CA ASN A 101 -16.89 4.35 -16.47
C ASN A 101 -16.38 4.44 -17.90
N ASN A 102 -15.05 4.58 -18.08
CA ASN A 102 -14.43 4.63 -19.41
C ASN A 102 -14.57 3.29 -20.14
N ASN A 103 -14.38 2.16 -19.45
CA ASN A 103 -14.64 0.82 -20.01
C ASN A 103 -16.09 0.67 -20.49
N LYS A 104 -17.07 1.17 -19.73
CA LYS A 104 -18.49 1.08 -20.09
C LYS A 104 -18.84 1.99 -21.28
N LEU A 105 -18.25 3.19 -21.33
CA LEU A 105 -18.45 4.13 -22.42
C LEU A 105 -17.80 3.63 -23.72
N GLU A 106 -16.58 3.10 -23.66
CA GLU A 106 -15.93 2.48 -24.82
C GLU A 106 -16.64 1.22 -25.30
N ALA A 107 -17.14 0.37 -24.40
CA ALA A 107 -17.91 -0.80 -24.81
C ALA A 107 -19.16 -0.43 -25.64
N LEU A 108 -19.73 0.76 -25.41
CA LEU A 108 -20.86 1.28 -26.18
C LEU A 108 -20.44 1.96 -27.50
N SER A 109 -19.30 2.66 -27.51
CA SER A 109 -18.81 3.38 -28.70
C SER A 109 -18.11 2.48 -29.74
N PHE A 110 -17.75 1.25 -29.37
CA PHE A 110 -16.90 0.36 -30.19
C PHE A 110 -17.58 -0.96 -30.60
N LEU A 111 -18.93 -1.02 -30.54
CA LEU A 111 -19.72 -2.20 -30.93
C LEU A 111 -19.44 -2.73 -32.35
N ASP A 112 -18.75 -1.96 -33.19
CA ASP A 112 -18.41 -2.27 -34.59
C ASP A 112 -16.88 -2.25 -34.88
N ARG A 113 -16.01 -2.22 -33.85
CA ARG A 113 -14.53 -2.10 -34.00
C ARG A 113 -13.77 -3.39 -33.67
N ASP A 114 -12.48 -3.44 -34.03
CA ASP A 114 -11.58 -4.59 -33.85
C ASP A 114 -11.60 -5.16 -32.41
N HIS A 115 -12.25 -6.32 -32.26
CA HIS A 115 -12.38 -7.04 -30.99
C HIS A 115 -11.03 -7.43 -30.36
N HIS A 116 -9.98 -7.60 -31.16
CA HIS A 116 -8.66 -7.96 -30.66
C HIS A 116 -8.02 -6.79 -29.92
N PHE A 117 -8.11 -5.57 -30.45
CA PHE A 117 -7.63 -4.36 -29.77
C PHE A 117 -8.27 -4.20 -28.38
N PHE A 118 -9.60 -4.32 -28.33
CA PHE A 118 -10.34 -4.17 -27.07
C PHE A 118 -9.97 -5.25 -26.06
N ALA A 119 -9.82 -6.50 -26.51
CA ALA A 119 -9.39 -7.59 -25.64
C ALA A 119 -8.01 -7.30 -25.01
N VAL A 120 -7.06 -6.78 -25.80
CA VAL A 120 -5.74 -6.36 -25.32
C VAL A 120 -5.85 -5.23 -24.31
N ILE A 121 -6.54 -4.13 -24.64
CA ILE A 121 -6.72 -2.97 -23.74
C ILE A 121 -7.37 -3.38 -22.43
N ARG A 122 -8.41 -4.23 -22.48
CA ARG A 122 -9.09 -4.74 -21.28
C ARG A 122 -8.13 -5.50 -20.36
N VAL A 123 -7.30 -6.39 -20.92
CA VAL A 123 -6.31 -7.15 -20.13
C VAL A 123 -5.27 -6.22 -19.52
N LEU A 124 -4.78 -5.23 -20.26
CA LEU A 124 -3.82 -4.25 -19.72
C LEU A 124 -4.44 -3.41 -18.60
N ARG A 125 -5.70 -2.99 -18.74
CA ARG A 125 -6.43 -2.27 -17.68
C ARG A 125 -6.65 -3.14 -16.43
N GLN A 126 -6.87 -4.44 -16.59
CA GLN A 126 -6.98 -5.34 -15.44
C GLN A 126 -5.70 -5.38 -14.60
N VAL A 127 -4.53 -5.21 -15.22
CA VAL A 127 -3.26 -5.07 -14.47
C VAL A 127 -3.27 -3.80 -13.62
N ASN A 128 -3.75 -2.67 -14.16
CA ASN A 128 -3.89 -1.43 -13.38
C ASN A 128 -4.84 -1.61 -12.20
N VAL A 129 -5.99 -2.24 -12.41
CA VAL A 129 -6.98 -2.52 -11.35
C VAL A 129 -6.42 -3.46 -10.29
N MET A 130 -5.69 -4.51 -10.69
CA MET A 130 -5.05 -5.44 -9.76
C MET A 130 -3.98 -4.72 -8.93
N SER A 131 -3.15 -3.90 -9.57
CA SER A 131 -2.12 -3.10 -8.90
C SER A 131 -2.75 -2.10 -7.93
N SER A 132 -3.82 -1.42 -8.34
CA SER A 132 -4.62 -0.52 -7.49
C SER A 132 -5.12 -1.24 -6.24
N SER A 133 -5.68 -2.45 -6.40
CA SER A 133 -6.19 -3.26 -5.29
C SER A 133 -5.10 -3.69 -4.29
N LEU A 134 -3.90 -4.01 -4.80
CA LEU A 134 -2.74 -4.28 -3.95
C LEU A 134 -2.35 -3.07 -3.11
N PHE A 135 -2.28 -1.89 -3.74
CA PHE A 135 -1.99 -0.65 -3.02
C PHE A 135 -3.09 -0.28 -2.02
N GLN A 136 -4.37 -0.45 -2.37
CA GLN A 136 -5.48 -0.22 -1.43
C GLN A 136 -5.37 -1.12 -0.20
N SER A 137 -5.00 -2.39 -0.39
CA SER A 137 -4.78 -3.34 0.70
C SER A 137 -3.62 -2.90 1.59
N LEU A 138 -2.49 -2.50 0.98
CA LEU A 138 -1.34 -1.97 1.72
C LEU A 138 -1.68 -0.71 2.51
N PHE A 139 -2.33 0.28 1.89
CA PHE A 139 -2.70 1.50 2.61
C PHE A 139 -3.77 1.24 3.66
N THR A 140 -4.63 0.23 3.48
CA THR A 140 -5.56 -0.20 4.52
C THR A 140 -4.79 -0.69 5.75
N TYR A 141 -3.79 -1.55 5.53
CA TYR A 141 -2.85 -2.00 6.56
C TYR A 141 -2.14 -0.83 7.27
N LEU A 142 -1.63 0.15 6.51
CA LEU A 142 -0.98 1.34 7.10
C LEU A 142 -1.96 2.27 7.82
N SER A 143 -3.23 2.27 7.42
CA SER A 143 -4.29 3.10 8.02
C SER A 143 -4.92 2.53 9.29
N ALA A 144 -4.42 1.38 9.74
CA ALA A 144 -4.92 0.65 10.88
C ALA A 144 -5.15 1.55 12.12
N PRO A 145 -6.23 1.31 12.89
CA PRO A 145 -6.46 1.89 14.21
C PRO A 145 -5.19 2.10 15.05
N ILE A 146 -4.99 3.32 15.53
CA ILE A 146 -3.92 3.60 16.51
C ILE A 146 -4.64 3.68 17.85
N PRO A 147 -4.44 2.73 18.78
CA PRO A 147 -5.04 2.78 20.10
C PRO A 147 -4.62 4.06 20.83
N SER A 148 -5.54 4.65 21.60
CA SER A 148 -5.23 5.77 22.49
C SER A 148 -5.14 5.28 23.93
N ARG A 149 -4.23 5.86 24.73
CA ARG A 149 -4.10 5.56 26.17
C ARG A 149 -5.45 5.65 26.90
N TRP A 150 -6.30 6.62 26.53
CA TRP A 150 -7.63 6.81 27.10
C TRP A 150 -8.65 5.74 26.68
N SER A 151 -8.59 5.26 25.43
CA SER A 151 -9.47 4.17 24.96
C SER A 151 -9.19 2.84 25.66
N LEU A 152 -7.95 2.61 26.12
CA LEU A 152 -7.61 1.46 26.95
C LEU A 152 -8.11 1.65 28.38
N VAL A 153 -7.93 2.82 29.01
CA VAL A 153 -8.44 3.07 30.38
C VAL A 153 -9.97 2.95 30.46
N ALA A 154 -10.70 3.51 29.50
CA ALA A 154 -12.17 3.46 29.47
C ALA A 154 -12.71 2.02 29.33
N LYS A 155 -12.03 1.15 28.59
CA LYS A 155 -12.43 -0.27 28.44
C LYS A 155 -12.32 -1.07 29.74
N TRP A 156 -11.41 -0.67 30.62
CA TRP A 156 -11.18 -1.33 31.90
C TRP A 156 -12.11 -0.80 33.00
N MET A 157 -12.53 0.48 32.93
CA MET A 157 -13.55 1.01 33.84
C MET A 157 -14.93 0.38 33.64
N HIS A 158 -15.18 -0.23 32.48
CA HIS A 158 -16.43 -0.97 32.22
C HIS A 158 -16.31 -2.50 32.38
N LYS A 159 -15.14 -3.05 32.76
CA LYS A 159 -14.92 -4.50 32.83
C LYS A 159 -14.34 -4.90 34.18
N GLY A 160 -15.23 -5.13 35.15
CA GLY A 160 -14.88 -5.79 36.40
C GLY A 160 -14.50 -7.24 36.17
N THR A 161 -13.33 -7.62 36.71
CA THR A 161 -12.91 -8.99 37.04
C THR A 161 -12.51 -9.91 35.86
N ILE A 162 -11.42 -10.65 36.12
CA ILE A 162 -10.84 -11.80 35.40
C ILE A 162 -9.65 -11.47 34.47
N SER A 163 -8.48 -11.85 34.99
CA SER A 163 -7.24 -12.13 34.27
C SER A 163 -7.53 -13.04 33.08
N CYS A 164 -7.43 -12.52 31.87
CA CYS A 164 -7.33 -13.31 30.65
C CYS A 164 -6.54 -12.44 29.68
N GLU A 165 -5.47 -12.98 29.10
CA GLU A 165 -4.73 -12.34 28.01
C GLU A 165 -5.72 -11.71 27.03
N GLU A 166 -5.65 -10.38 26.89
CA GLU A 166 -6.44 -9.63 25.92
C GLU A 166 -6.10 -10.21 24.53
N LYS A 167 -6.89 -11.19 24.07
CA LYS A 167 -7.17 -11.42 22.66
C LYS A 167 -7.94 -10.21 22.16
N GLN A 168 -7.23 -9.10 22.09
CA GLN A 168 -7.56 -8.00 21.20
C GLN A 168 -7.36 -8.58 19.80
N ASP A 169 -8.34 -8.45 18.91
CA ASP A 169 -8.18 -8.74 17.48
C ASP A 169 -7.14 -7.76 16.92
N ILE A 170 -5.86 -7.97 17.27
CA ILE A 170 -4.72 -7.26 16.72
C ILE A 170 -4.63 -7.77 15.30
N VAL A 171 -5.11 -6.95 14.37
CA VAL A 171 -5.31 -7.37 12.98
C VAL A 171 -3.97 -7.40 12.25
N ASN A 172 -2.97 -6.63 12.72
CA ASN A 172 -1.64 -6.57 12.11
C ASN A 172 -0.50 -6.13 13.05
N GLU A 173 0.75 -6.25 12.57
CA GLU A 173 1.98 -5.96 13.29
C GLU A 173 2.12 -4.49 13.72
N LEU A 174 1.64 -3.52 12.94
CA LEU A 174 1.64 -2.10 13.34
C LEU A 174 0.75 -1.88 14.57
N GLU A 175 -0.47 -2.39 14.54
CA GLU A 175 -1.39 -2.28 15.68
C GLU A 175 -0.84 -2.97 16.92
N SER A 176 -0.12 -4.09 16.72
CA SER A 176 0.57 -4.80 17.79
C SER A 176 1.58 -3.89 18.48
N VAL A 177 2.46 -3.23 17.72
CA VAL A 177 3.44 -2.29 18.27
C VAL A 177 2.74 -1.10 18.92
N ASP A 178 1.75 -0.50 18.26
CA ASP A 178 1.00 0.64 18.77
C ASP A 178 0.35 0.33 20.12
N ALA A 179 -0.25 -0.86 20.26
CA ALA A 179 -0.89 -1.32 21.49
C ALA A 179 0.13 -1.52 22.62
N ALA A 180 1.30 -2.10 22.32
CA ALA A 180 2.34 -2.33 23.33
C ALA A 180 2.89 -1.01 23.89
N ILE A 181 3.09 -0.03 23.02
CA ILE A 181 3.60 1.30 23.38
C ILE A 181 2.54 2.12 24.14
N CYS A 182 1.26 1.92 23.84
CA CYS A 182 0.16 2.63 24.51
C CYS A 182 -0.24 2.05 25.88
N ARG A 183 0.40 0.97 26.35
CA ARG A 183 0.12 0.38 27.67
C ARG A 183 0.48 1.33 28.81
N ARG A 184 -0.26 1.22 29.91
CA ARG A 184 0.02 1.97 31.15
C ARG A 184 1.32 1.50 31.80
N ILE A 185 1.59 0.20 31.73
CA ILE A 185 2.86 -0.41 32.13
C ILE A 185 3.61 -0.74 30.84
N PHE A 186 4.71 -0.04 30.62
CA PHE A 186 5.54 -0.25 29.44
C PHE A 186 6.40 -1.49 29.64
N ASP A 187 6.12 -2.53 28.84
CA ASP A 187 6.88 -3.77 28.84
C ASP A 187 7.88 -3.78 27.68
N VAL A 188 9.16 -3.64 28.02
CA VAL A 188 10.27 -3.58 27.08
C VAL A 188 10.39 -4.88 26.27
N GLN A 189 10.20 -6.04 26.90
CA GLN A 189 10.40 -7.34 26.26
C GLN A 189 9.27 -7.65 25.27
N ILE A 190 8.02 -7.40 25.66
CA ILE A 190 6.86 -7.53 24.77
C ILE A 190 6.98 -6.55 23.59
N THR A 191 7.34 -5.30 23.86
CA THR A 191 7.49 -4.28 22.81
C THR A 191 8.59 -4.65 21.83
N HIS A 192 9.75 -5.10 22.32
CA HIS A 192 10.86 -5.55 21.47
C HIS A 192 10.44 -6.73 20.57
N LYS A 193 9.74 -7.73 21.11
CA LYS A 193 9.25 -8.87 20.31
C LYS A 193 8.33 -8.43 19.17
N ARG A 194 7.43 -7.48 19.44
CA ARG A 194 6.50 -6.94 18.43
C ARG A 194 7.22 -6.09 17.38
N LEU A 195 8.24 -5.34 17.78
CA LEU A 195 9.08 -4.59 16.84
C LEU A 195 9.84 -5.49 15.87
N VAL A 196 10.38 -6.61 16.35
CA VAL A 196 11.04 -7.61 15.48
C VAL A 196 10.04 -8.18 14.47
N ALA A 197 8.82 -8.52 14.89
CA ALA A 197 7.79 -9.00 13.97
C ALA A 197 7.41 -7.95 12.91
N LEU A 198 7.27 -6.68 13.32
CA LEU A 198 6.99 -5.58 12.40
C LEU A 198 8.13 -5.37 11.39
N GLU A 199 9.39 -5.43 11.84
CA GLU A 199 10.57 -5.33 10.98
C GLU A 199 10.57 -6.40 9.87
N SER A 200 10.31 -7.66 10.22
CA SER A 200 10.20 -8.74 9.23
C SER A 200 9.03 -8.54 8.26
N SER A 201 7.89 -8.02 8.75
CA SER A 201 6.74 -7.68 7.89
C SER A 201 7.09 -6.55 6.91
N ILE A 202 7.78 -5.50 7.37
CA ILE A 202 8.24 -4.40 6.53
C ILE A 202 9.15 -4.91 5.41
N GLU A 203 10.14 -5.75 5.72
CA GLU A 203 11.03 -6.34 4.70
C GLU A 203 10.25 -7.14 3.66
N GLY A 204 9.27 -7.94 4.11
CA GLY A 204 8.38 -8.68 3.20
C GLY A 204 7.57 -7.76 2.27
N VAL A 205 7.09 -6.62 2.79
CA VAL A 205 6.36 -5.61 2.00
C VAL A 205 7.29 -4.87 1.04
N GLU A 206 8.48 -4.47 1.46
CA GLU A 206 9.50 -3.82 0.62
C GLU A 206 9.82 -4.67 -0.61
N ASN A 207 10.06 -5.97 -0.41
CA ASN A 207 10.35 -6.91 -1.49
C ASN A 207 9.18 -7.04 -2.47
N ARG A 208 7.94 -7.09 -1.98
CA ARG A 208 6.74 -7.15 -2.84
C ARG A 208 6.53 -5.85 -3.60
N LEU A 209 6.76 -4.69 -2.96
CA LEU A 209 6.68 -3.38 -3.61
C LEU A 209 7.71 -3.24 -4.74
N GLU A 210 8.95 -3.68 -4.52
CA GLU A 210 9.99 -3.67 -5.55
C GLU A 210 9.59 -4.53 -6.76
N CYS A 211 9.00 -5.70 -6.51
CA CYS A 211 8.46 -6.56 -7.55
C CYS A 211 7.37 -5.85 -8.36
N VAL A 212 6.37 -5.27 -7.69
CA VAL A 212 5.26 -4.55 -8.36
C VAL A 212 5.77 -3.35 -9.15
N PHE A 213 6.68 -2.57 -8.57
CA PHE A 213 7.31 -1.41 -9.22
C PHE A 213 7.98 -1.80 -10.54
N ARG A 214 8.79 -2.86 -10.54
CA ARG A 214 9.45 -3.36 -11.75
C ARG A 214 8.46 -3.82 -12.81
N HIS A 215 7.40 -4.52 -12.42
CA HIS A 215 6.37 -4.97 -13.35
C HIS A 215 5.63 -3.81 -13.98
N ILE A 216 5.27 -2.77 -13.21
CA ILE A 216 4.59 -1.58 -13.74
C ILE A 216 5.50 -0.82 -14.71
N ILE A 217 6.78 -0.61 -14.36
CA ILE A 217 7.74 0.04 -15.26
C ILE A 217 7.85 -0.74 -16.57
N LYS A 218 8.02 -2.07 -16.49
CA LYS A 218 8.17 -2.92 -17.66
C LYS A 218 6.93 -2.85 -18.55
N ALA A 219 5.74 -2.96 -17.96
CA ALA A 219 4.46 -2.84 -18.67
C ALA A 219 4.36 -1.54 -19.45
N ARG A 220 4.62 -0.41 -18.77
CA ARG A 220 4.54 0.92 -19.35
C ARG A 220 5.59 1.11 -20.45
N ALA A 221 6.83 0.70 -20.20
CA ALA A 221 7.92 0.82 -21.17
C ALA A 221 7.66 -0.01 -22.42
N SER A 222 7.20 -1.26 -22.27
CA SER A 222 6.80 -2.10 -23.40
C SER A 222 5.67 -1.48 -24.20
N LEU A 223 4.62 -0.97 -23.55
CA LEU A 223 3.51 -0.30 -24.23
C LEU A 223 3.98 0.94 -24.99
N LEU A 224 4.77 1.81 -24.35
CA LEU A 224 5.33 3.01 -24.99
C LEU A 224 6.19 2.68 -26.21
N ASN A 225 7.02 1.64 -26.12
CA ASN A 225 7.87 1.20 -27.22
C ASN A 225 7.04 0.71 -28.42
N ILE A 226 5.94 0.01 -28.19
CA ILE A 226 5.06 -0.50 -29.26
C ILE A 226 4.35 0.64 -29.99
N ILE A 227 3.85 1.64 -29.27
CA ILE A 227 3.09 2.75 -29.85
C ILE A 227 3.97 3.88 -30.42
N SER A 228 5.30 3.78 -30.23
CA SER A 228 6.28 4.74 -30.76
C SER A 228 7.05 4.19 -31.98
N GLN A 229 6.77 2.95 -32.39
CA GLN A 229 7.34 2.29 -33.58
C GLN A 229 6.49 2.59 -34.81
#